data_AF-A0AAW2HZC4-F1
#
_entry.id   AF-A0AAW2HZC4-F1
#
_cell.length_a   1.000
_cell.length_b   1.000
_cell.length_c   1.000
_cell.angle_alpha   90.00
_cell.angle_beta   90.00
_cell.angle_gamma   90.00
#
_symmetry.space_group_name_H-M   'P 1'
#
loop_
_entity.id
_entity.type
_entity.pdbx_description
1 polymer ?
#
loop_
_entity_poly.entity_id
_entity_poly.type
_entity_poly.pdbx_seq_one_letter_code
_entity_poly.pdbx_strand_id
1 'polypeptide(L)'
;MISRIYPILRHCHCLAKPVAPRLGYKVLLCRNPEVISHLKNRNMSSDDVLNDPRRHLDYTQLREKMKEGKAVIFDVREHSEIKETGKLPGSIHIPLGELEKALNEISPDEYKKRYNAEIPSKDTQVIFSCKAGGRSQRAMALAYNLGYTEASHYKGGWLDWMKNTMKN
;
A
#
# COMPACT_ATOMS: atom_id res chain seq x y z
N MET A 1 10.04 -8.74 -59.75
CA MET A 1 10.34 -8.94 -58.33
C MET A 1 10.87 -7.60 -57.79
N ILE A 2 10.02 -6.87 -57.04
CA ILE A 2 10.32 -5.92 -55.96
C ILE A 2 11.46 -4.90 -56.24
N SER A 3 11.19 -3.69 -56.76
CA SER A 3 10.69 -2.47 -56.07
C SER A 3 11.74 -1.70 -55.22
N ARG A 4 12.06 -0.50 -55.74
CA ARG A 4 12.22 0.82 -55.07
C ARG A 4 13.45 1.06 -54.16
N ILE A 5 14.42 1.89 -54.58
CA ILE A 5 14.43 3.38 -54.64
C ILE A 5 14.41 4.01 -53.23
N TYR A 6 15.58 4.51 -52.79
CA TYR A 6 15.76 5.58 -51.78
C TYR A 6 15.03 6.85 -52.25
N PRO A 7 14.33 7.63 -51.40
CA PRO A 7 14.95 8.66 -50.54
C PRO A 7 14.19 8.75 -49.17
N ILE A 8 14.38 9.64 -48.18
CA ILE A 8 14.57 11.09 -48.18
C ILE A 8 15.05 11.49 -46.76
N LEU A 9 16.18 12.20 -46.66
CA LEU A 9 16.51 13.03 -45.50
C LEU A 9 15.53 14.21 -45.45
N ARG A 10 14.78 14.38 -44.36
CA ARG A 10 14.20 15.68 -44.00
C ARG A 10 14.58 16.06 -42.58
N HIS A 11 15.61 16.89 -42.52
CA HIS A 11 15.80 18.02 -41.60
C HIS A 11 14.65 18.26 -40.61
N CYS A 12 14.89 18.00 -39.33
CA CYS A 12 14.20 18.69 -38.24
C CYS A 12 15.08 19.85 -37.78
N HIS A 13 14.70 21.04 -38.24
CA HIS A 13 15.25 22.32 -37.84
C HIS A 13 14.71 22.65 -36.44
N CYS A 14 15.44 22.29 -35.38
CA CYS A 14 15.15 22.76 -34.03
C CYS A 14 15.64 24.21 -33.90
N LEU A 15 14.77 25.17 -34.23
CA LEU A 15 14.98 26.57 -33.86
C LEU A 15 14.81 26.70 -32.35
N ALA A 16 15.94 26.68 -31.65
CA ALA A 16 16.02 27.11 -30.26
C ALA A 16 15.64 28.59 -30.19
N LYS A 17 14.50 28.90 -29.57
CA LYS A 17 14.18 30.27 -29.15
C LYS A 17 14.69 30.48 -27.72
N PRO A 18 15.30 31.64 -27.41
CA PRO A 18 15.86 31.92 -26.10
C PRO A 18 14.73 32.14 -25.09
N VAL A 19 14.82 31.51 -23.92
CA VAL A 19 13.88 31.71 -22.83
C VAL A 19 14.50 32.70 -21.84
N ALA A 20 13.88 33.87 -21.70
CA ALA A 20 14.21 34.83 -20.67
C ALA A 20 13.82 34.30 -19.27
N PRO A 21 14.54 34.66 -18.20
CA PRO A 21 14.23 34.20 -16.86
C PRO A 21 13.17 35.11 -16.22
N ARG A 22 12.22 34.54 -15.48
CA ARG A 22 11.74 35.02 -14.16
C ARG A 22 10.51 34.23 -13.68
N LEU A 23 10.65 33.75 -12.43
CA LEU A 23 9.65 33.56 -11.38
C LEU A 23 8.38 32.77 -11.68
N GLY A 24 8.17 31.74 -10.85
CA GLY A 24 6.87 31.14 -10.55
C GLY A 24 6.78 29.68 -10.96
N TYR A 25 7.11 28.77 -10.04
CA TYR A 25 6.80 27.35 -10.20
C TYR A 25 5.28 27.15 -10.08
N LYS A 26 4.59 27.30 -11.20
CA LYS A 26 3.25 26.74 -11.40
C LYS A 26 3.47 25.36 -11.99
N VAL A 27 3.30 24.32 -11.17
CA VAL A 27 3.34 22.92 -11.62
C VAL A 27 2.25 22.74 -12.67
N LEU A 28 2.62 22.83 -13.94
CA LEU A 28 1.77 22.44 -15.06
C LEU A 28 1.68 20.92 -15.00
N LEU A 29 0.60 20.40 -14.40
CA LEU A 29 0.25 18.99 -14.51
C LEU A 29 -0.10 18.72 -15.97
N CYS A 30 0.89 18.32 -16.76
CA CYS A 30 0.66 17.70 -18.06
C CYS A 30 -0.08 16.38 -17.81
N ARG A 31 -1.40 16.39 -18.07
CA ARG A 31 -2.24 15.18 -18.13
C ARG A 31 -1.88 14.38 -19.38
N ASN A 32 -0.73 13.73 -19.36
CA ASN A 32 -0.36 12.74 -20.37
C ASN A 32 -0.61 11.33 -19.80
N PRO A 33 -1.56 10.55 -20.33
CA PRO A 33 -1.90 9.22 -19.79
C PRO A 33 -0.72 8.23 -19.81
N GLU A 34 0.27 8.40 -20.69
CA GLU A 34 1.48 7.56 -20.73
C GLU A 34 2.47 7.89 -19.60
N VAL A 35 2.39 9.09 -19.00
CA VAL A 35 3.21 9.49 -17.85
C VAL A 35 2.59 8.99 -16.53
N ILE A 36 1.26 8.83 -16.50
CA ILE A 36 0.54 8.29 -15.34
C ILE A 36 0.84 6.80 -15.13
N SER A 37 1.03 6.02 -16.19
CA SER A 37 1.48 4.62 -16.08
C SER A 37 2.94 4.52 -15.64
N HIS A 38 3.80 5.48 -16.03
CA HIS A 38 5.21 5.53 -15.58
C HIS A 38 5.38 5.86 -14.09
N LEU A 39 4.41 6.52 -13.45
CA LEU A 39 4.44 6.77 -11.99
C LEU A 39 4.14 5.51 -11.15
N LYS A 40 3.68 4.42 -11.77
CA LYS A 40 3.45 3.14 -11.08
C LYS A 40 4.74 2.29 -10.92
N ASN A 41 5.85 2.71 -11.52
CA ASN A 41 7.17 2.08 -11.38
C ASN A 41 8.16 3.03 -10.67
N ARG A 42 7.82 3.45 -9.45
CA ARG A 42 8.88 3.78 -8.50
C ARG A 42 9.22 2.47 -7.80
N ASN A 43 10.42 1.94 -8.03
CA ASN A 43 11.06 1.04 -7.09
C ASN A 43 11.24 1.82 -5.79
N MET A 44 10.17 1.88 -4.99
CA MET A 44 10.16 2.54 -3.70
C MET A 44 10.97 1.65 -2.78
N SER A 45 12.03 2.19 -2.18
CA SER A 45 12.82 1.41 -1.23
C SER A 45 11.94 1.03 -0.04
N SER A 46 12.28 -0.06 0.65
CA SER A 46 11.56 -0.45 1.86
C SER A 46 11.54 0.69 2.91
N ASP A 47 12.59 1.50 2.98
CA ASP A 47 12.67 2.70 3.83
C ASP A 47 11.67 3.79 3.41
N ASP A 48 11.51 4.02 2.10
CA ASP A 48 10.51 4.98 1.59
C ASP A 48 9.08 4.53 1.93
N VAL A 49 8.79 3.22 1.83
CA VAL A 49 7.49 2.65 2.19
C VAL A 49 7.20 2.84 3.68
N LEU A 50 8.20 2.57 4.52
CA LEU A 50 8.11 2.68 5.97
C LEU A 50 7.85 4.11 6.44
N ASN A 51 8.44 5.08 5.76
CA ASN A 51 8.36 6.51 6.10
C ASN A 51 7.26 7.26 5.34
N ASP A 52 6.51 6.62 4.45
CA ASP A 52 5.42 7.26 3.71
C ASP A 52 4.23 7.56 4.64
N PRO A 53 3.93 8.85 4.92
CA PRO A 53 2.85 9.22 5.82
C PRO A 53 1.47 8.80 5.29
N ARG A 54 1.30 8.57 3.98
CA ARG A 54 0.03 8.12 3.39
C ARG A 54 -0.33 6.71 3.80
N ARG A 55 0.66 5.91 4.20
CA ARG A 55 0.51 4.52 4.66
C ARG A 55 0.29 4.43 6.16
N HIS A 56 0.34 5.55 6.89
CA HIS A 56 0.19 5.63 8.34
C HIS A 56 -1.22 6.10 8.65
N LEU A 57 -2.12 5.17 8.94
CA LEU A 57 -3.53 5.48 9.16
C LEU A 57 -3.79 5.92 10.61
N ASP A 58 -4.66 6.91 10.76
CA ASP A 58 -5.31 7.34 12.00
C ASP A 58 -6.63 6.59 12.25
N TYR A 59 -7.19 6.72 13.46
CA TYR A 59 -8.48 6.10 13.81
C TYR A 59 -9.61 6.49 12.83
N THR A 60 -9.71 7.77 12.49
CA THR A 60 -10.75 8.27 11.57
C THR A 60 -10.60 7.66 10.18
N GLN A 61 -9.37 7.62 9.66
CA GLN A 61 -9.07 7.04 8.35
C GLN A 61 -9.34 5.53 8.33
N LEU A 62 -8.95 4.83 9.40
CA LEU A 62 -9.27 3.40 9.55
C LEU A 62 -10.78 3.17 9.52
N ARG A 63 -11.55 3.97 10.27
CA ARG A 63 -13.02 3.88 10.30
C ARG A 63 -13.65 4.14 8.94
N GLU A 64 -13.15 5.09 8.17
CA GLU A 64 -13.59 5.34 6.79
C GLU A 64 -13.32 4.13 5.90
N LYS A 65 -12.12 3.56 5.96
CA LYS A 65 -11.76 2.34 5.22
C LYS A 65 -12.59 1.12 5.60
N MET A 66 -12.94 0.99 6.87
CA MET A 66 -13.87 -0.04 7.34
C MET A 66 -15.28 0.15 6.78
N LYS A 67 -15.76 1.39 6.67
CA LYS A 67 -17.08 1.70 6.08
C LYS A 67 -17.10 1.47 4.57
N GLU A 68 -16.00 1.74 3.87
CA GLU A 68 -15.86 1.45 2.44
C GLU A 68 -15.94 -0.06 2.15
N GLY A 69 -15.57 -0.92 3.10
CA GLY A 69 -15.67 -2.38 2.99
C GLY A 69 -14.71 -3.02 1.98
N LYS A 70 -13.76 -2.25 1.44
CA LYS A 70 -12.80 -2.71 0.41
C LYS A 70 -11.42 -3.07 0.97
N ALA A 71 -11.17 -2.70 2.23
CA ALA A 71 -9.89 -2.94 2.88
C ALA A 71 -9.93 -4.20 3.74
N VAL A 72 -8.87 -5.00 3.69
CA VAL A 72 -8.68 -6.16 4.55
C VAL A 72 -7.81 -5.75 5.73
N ILE A 73 -8.29 -6.00 6.94
CA ILE A 73 -7.57 -5.62 8.16
C ILE A 73 -6.92 -6.87 8.76
N PHE A 74 -5.62 -6.79 9.01
CA PHE A 74 -4.84 -7.82 9.68
C PHE A 74 -4.43 -7.36 11.07
N ASP A 75 -4.77 -8.14 12.10
CA ASP A 75 -4.28 -7.94 13.45
C ASP A 75 -3.05 -8.81 13.68
N VAL A 76 -1.89 -8.18 13.89
CA VAL A 76 -0.58 -8.86 14.01
C VAL A 76 -0.12 -9.08 15.45
N ARG A 77 -1.07 -9.02 16.40
CA ARG A 77 -0.82 -9.30 17.82
C ARG A 77 -0.67 -10.79 18.11
N GLU A 78 -0.18 -11.10 19.30
CA GLU A 78 -0.11 -12.48 19.79
C GLU A 78 -1.49 -13.00 20.18
N HIS A 79 -1.66 -14.33 20.15
CA HIS A 79 -2.93 -14.99 20.50
C HIS A 79 -3.39 -14.70 21.93
N SER A 80 -2.46 -14.55 22.88
CA SER A 80 -2.77 -14.22 24.27
C SER A 80 -3.45 -12.85 24.39
N GLU A 81 -2.88 -11.84 23.74
CA GLU A 81 -3.40 -10.46 23.77
C GLU A 81 -4.83 -10.38 23.18
N ILE A 82 -5.08 -11.13 22.09
CA ILE A 82 -6.40 -11.17 21.43
C ILE A 82 -7.45 -11.81 22.33
N LYS A 83 -7.09 -12.88 23.06
CA LYS A 83 -8.00 -13.57 23.98
C LYS A 83 -8.42 -12.68 25.15
N GLU A 84 -7.50 -11.83 25.64
CA GLU A 84 -7.77 -10.96 26.78
C GLU A 84 -8.49 -9.66 26.40
N THR A 85 -8.08 -9.03 25.31
CA THR A 85 -8.58 -7.69 24.94
C THR A 85 -9.64 -7.70 23.86
N GLY A 86 -9.79 -8.81 23.13
CA GLY A 86 -10.62 -8.90 21.94
C GLY A 86 -9.88 -8.51 20.65
N LYS A 87 -10.62 -8.52 19.54
CA LYS A 87 -10.11 -8.25 18.18
C LYS A 87 -10.79 -7.04 17.56
N LEU A 88 -10.13 -6.43 16.57
CA LEU A 88 -10.78 -5.40 15.75
C LEU A 88 -11.98 -6.02 15.00
N PRO A 89 -13.09 -5.28 14.84
CA PRO A 89 -14.22 -5.79 14.09
C PRO A 89 -13.84 -5.96 12.61
N GLY A 90 -14.09 -7.14 12.05
CA GLY A 90 -13.73 -7.48 10.68
C GLY A 90 -12.24 -7.71 10.43
N SER A 91 -11.38 -7.71 11.46
CA SER A 91 -9.97 -8.05 11.30
C SER A 91 -9.72 -9.55 11.30
N ILE A 92 -8.80 -9.98 10.43
CA ILE A 92 -8.23 -11.33 10.41
C ILE A 92 -7.02 -11.32 11.35
N HIS A 93 -6.98 -12.26 12.29
CA HIS A 93 -5.85 -12.37 13.23
C HIS A 93 -4.76 -13.24 12.62
N ILE A 94 -3.56 -12.66 12.42
CA ILE A 94 -2.37 -13.36 11.93
C ILE A 94 -1.16 -12.79 12.68
N PRO A 95 -0.57 -13.52 13.64
CA PRO A 95 0.61 -13.05 14.38
C PRO A 95 1.76 -12.67 13.44
N LEU A 96 2.56 -11.66 13.83
CA LEU A 96 3.67 -11.18 13.01
C LEU A 96 4.64 -12.30 12.59
N GLY A 97 4.93 -13.26 13.48
CA GLY A 97 5.82 -14.38 13.19
C GLY A 97 5.27 -15.41 12.19
N GLU A 98 3.95 -15.45 12.00
CA GLU A 98 3.31 -16.32 11.01
C GLU A 98 2.98 -15.60 9.71
N LEU A 99 2.99 -14.26 9.71
CA LEU A 99 2.54 -13.43 8.59
C LEU A 99 3.29 -13.73 7.28
N GLU A 100 4.61 -13.89 7.35
CA GLU A 100 5.44 -14.20 6.17
C GLU A 100 5.00 -15.51 5.52
N LYS A 101 4.87 -16.56 6.33
CA LYS A 101 4.45 -17.88 5.88
C LYS A 101 3.01 -17.84 5.37
N ALA A 102 2.12 -17.18 6.10
CA ALA A 102 0.71 -17.08 5.76
C ALA A 102 0.47 -16.43 4.39
N LEU A 103 1.29 -15.45 4.01
CA LEU A 103 1.13 -14.71 2.76
C LEU A 103 1.96 -15.26 1.59
N ASN A 104 2.96 -16.11 1.84
CA ASN A 104 3.91 -16.58 0.81
C ASN A 104 3.99 -18.10 0.65
N GLU A 105 3.86 -18.86 1.74
CA GLU A 105 4.14 -20.32 1.74
C GLU A 105 2.86 -21.17 1.77
N ILE A 106 1.78 -20.67 2.36
CA ILE A 106 0.57 -21.45 2.62
C ILE A 106 -0.35 -21.48 1.39
N SER A 107 -0.90 -22.66 1.08
CA SER A 107 -1.89 -22.82 0.01
C SER A 107 -3.23 -22.13 0.35
N PRO A 108 -4.01 -21.65 -0.64
CA PRO A 108 -5.30 -20.99 -0.38
C PRO A 108 -6.26 -21.82 0.50
N ASP A 109 -6.29 -23.13 0.31
CA ASP A 109 -7.12 -24.06 1.09
C ASP A 109 -6.69 -24.13 2.56
N GLU A 110 -5.37 -24.22 2.81
CA GLU A 110 -4.84 -24.27 4.17
C GLU A 110 -5.00 -22.92 4.87
N TYR A 111 -4.80 -21.80 4.16
CA TYR A 111 -5.03 -20.47 4.69
C TYR A 111 -6.48 -20.29 5.13
N LYS A 112 -7.44 -20.72 4.30
CA LYS A 112 -8.87 -20.71 4.65
C LYS A 112 -9.18 -21.59 5.85
N LYS A 113 -8.56 -22.78 5.95
CA LYS A 113 -8.74 -23.66 7.11
C LYS A 113 -8.18 -23.07 8.40
N ARG A 114 -7.06 -22.34 8.34
CA ARG A 114 -6.35 -21.81 9.51
C ARG A 114 -6.90 -20.49 10.01
N TYR A 115 -7.18 -19.56 9.09
CA TYR A 115 -7.58 -18.19 9.41
C TYR A 115 -9.06 -17.89 9.11
N ASN A 116 -9.79 -18.86 8.56
CA ASN A 116 -11.19 -18.72 8.16
C ASN A 116 -11.44 -17.48 7.27
N ALA A 117 -10.48 -17.20 6.39
CA ALA A 117 -10.46 -16.06 5.49
C ALA A 117 -9.82 -16.44 4.15
N GLU A 118 -9.94 -15.58 3.15
CA GLU A 118 -9.30 -15.75 1.86
C GLU A 118 -7.99 -14.94 1.80
N ILE A 119 -7.02 -15.43 1.01
CA ILE A 119 -5.77 -14.71 0.79
C ILE A 119 -6.10 -13.45 -0.02
N PRO A 120 -5.75 -12.25 0.46
CA PRO A 120 -6.01 -11.02 -0.28
C PRO A 120 -5.17 -10.98 -1.57
N SER A 121 -5.73 -10.37 -2.62
CA SER A 121 -4.97 -10.05 -3.82
C SER A 121 -3.88 -9.02 -3.52
N LYS A 122 -2.80 -9.03 -4.31
CA LYS A 122 -1.66 -8.11 -4.15
C LYS A 122 -2.04 -6.64 -4.35
N ASP A 123 -3.09 -6.38 -5.13
CA ASP A 123 -3.65 -5.05 -5.37
C ASP A 123 -4.69 -4.60 -4.32
N THR A 124 -5.11 -5.49 -3.43
CA THR A 124 -6.10 -5.18 -2.40
C THR A 124 -5.48 -4.29 -1.32
N GLN A 125 -6.25 -3.31 -0.85
CA GLN A 125 -5.83 -2.48 0.28
C GLN A 125 -5.76 -3.34 1.55
N VAL A 126 -4.55 -3.54 2.06
CA VAL A 126 -4.30 -4.29 3.30
C VAL A 126 -3.87 -3.34 4.40
N ILE A 127 -4.51 -3.46 5.57
CA ILE A 127 -4.27 -2.60 6.72
C ILE A 127 -3.80 -3.45 7.89
N PHE A 128 -2.59 -3.20 8.37
CA PHE A 128 -2.02 -3.89 9.52
C PHE A 128 -2.29 -3.12 10.81
N SER A 129 -2.76 -3.81 11.84
CA SER A 129 -2.99 -3.28 13.18
C SER A 129 -2.20 -4.10 14.20
N CYS A 130 -1.71 -3.46 15.25
CA CYS A 130 -1.10 -4.14 16.38
C CYS A 130 -1.52 -3.48 17.70
N LYS A 131 -0.77 -3.67 18.80
CA LYS A 131 -1.08 -3.00 20.07
C LYS A 131 -0.85 -1.47 20.04
N ALA A 132 0.26 -1.02 19.46
CA ALA A 132 0.73 0.38 19.55
C ALA A 132 1.53 0.86 18.31
N GLY A 133 1.28 0.31 17.12
CA GLY A 133 1.89 0.74 15.85
C GLY A 133 3.24 0.08 15.45
N GLY A 134 4.08 -0.35 16.40
CA GLY A 134 5.44 -0.83 16.05
C GLY A 134 5.50 -2.14 15.24
N ARG A 135 4.69 -3.14 15.61
CA ARG A 135 4.66 -4.45 14.90
C ARG A 135 3.94 -4.33 13.55
N SER A 136 2.90 -3.51 13.47
CA SER A 136 2.14 -3.29 12.25
C SER A 136 2.95 -2.58 11.17
N GLN A 137 3.87 -1.70 11.55
CA GLN A 137 4.81 -1.09 10.60
C GLN A 137 5.75 -2.14 9.97
N ARG A 138 6.27 -3.09 10.75
CA ARG A 138 7.08 -4.21 10.23
C ARG A 138 6.27 -5.13 9.32
N ALA A 139 5.04 -5.46 9.72
CA ALA A 139 4.11 -6.25 8.92
C ALA A 139 3.84 -5.59 7.55
N MET A 140 3.66 -4.27 7.52
CA MET A 140 3.46 -3.51 6.28
C MET A 140 4.68 -3.61 5.36
N ALA A 141 5.90 -3.45 5.87
CA ALA A 141 7.11 -3.59 5.06
C ALA A 141 7.27 -5.01 4.52
N LEU A 142 6.97 -6.01 5.33
CA LEU A 142 6.98 -7.40 4.91
C LEU A 142 5.98 -7.67 3.78
N ALA A 143 4.74 -7.19 3.93
CA ALA A 143 3.73 -7.31 2.88
C ALA A 143 4.18 -6.60 1.59
N TYR A 144 4.78 -5.42 1.69
CA TYR A 144 5.30 -4.73 0.52
C TYR A 144 6.38 -5.54 -0.20
N ASN A 145 7.31 -6.15 0.54
CA ASN A 145 8.34 -7.03 -0.03
C ASN A 145 7.75 -8.28 -0.69
N LEU A 146 6.60 -8.76 -0.22
CA LEU A 146 5.82 -9.84 -0.83
C LEU A 146 4.97 -9.39 -2.04
N GLY A 147 5.09 -8.13 -2.47
CA GLY A 147 4.41 -7.58 -3.63
C GLY A 147 3.06 -6.92 -3.34
N TYR A 148 2.66 -6.74 -2.07
CA TYR A 148 1.45 -6.00 -1.74
C TYR A 148 1.71 -4.49 -1.88
N THR A 149 1.22 -3.88 -2.96
CA THR A 149 1.51 -2.46 -3.26
C THR A 149 0.72 -1.51 -2.36
N GLU A 150 -0.51 -1.89 -2.02
CA GLU A 150 -1.46 -1.11 -1.23
C GLU A 150 -1.48 -1.56 0.24
N ALA A 151 -0.30 -1.58 0.86
CA ALA A 151 -0.13 -1.88 2.27
C ALA A 151 -0.11 -0.60 3.11
N SER A 152 -0.87 -0.58 4.22
CA SER A 152 -0.89 0.50 5.21
C SER A 152 -0.87 -0.07 6.62
N HIS A 153 -0.43 0.72 7.59
CA HIS A 153 -0.46 0.34 9.00
C HIS A 153 -1.23 1.36 9.83
N TYR A 154 -1.94 0.87 10.84
CA TYR A 154 -2.64 1.70 11.79
C TYR A 154 -1.69 2.10 12.92
N LYS A 155 -1.32 3.38 12.97
CA LYS A 155 -0.28 3.89 13.86
C LYS A 155 -0.69 3.84 15.35
N GLY A 156 -1.97 4.04 15.63
CA GLY A 156 -2.51 4.08 16.99
C GLY A 156 -2.69 2.69 17.62
N GLY A 157 -2.83 1.66 16.79
CA GLY A 157 -3.07 0.28 17.24
C GLY A 157 -4.31 0.13 18.14
N TRP A 158 -4.40 -1.02 18.80
CA TRP A 158 -5.50 -1.38 19.68
C TRP A 158 -5.74 -0.36 20.81
N LEU A 159 -4.68 0.25 21.36
CA LEU A 159 -4.82 1.25 22.43
C LEU A 159 -5.59 2.48 21.98
N ASP A 160 -5.28 3.00 20.79
CA ASP A 160 -6.00 4.13 20.22
C ASP A 160 -7.42 3.74 19.82
N TRP A 161 -7.62 2.52 19.30
CA TRP A 161 -8.96 1.99 19.02
C TRP A 161 -9.83 2.02 20.28
N MET A 162 -9.38 1.41 21.38
CA MET A 162 -10.12 1.39 22.65
C MET A 162 -10.42 2.80 23.16
N LYS A 163 -9.42 3.69 23.11
CA LYS A 163 -9.57 5.08 23.56
C LYS A 163 -10.67 5.82 22.79
N ASN A 164 -10.80 5.58 21.48
CA ASN A 164 -11.81 6.24 20.67
C ASN A 164 -13.18 5.55 20.74
N THR A 165 -13.22 4.23 20.96
CA THR A 165 -14.50 3.53 21.17
C THR A 165 -15.11 3.80 22.54
N MET A 166 -14.31 4.02 23.58
CA MET A 166 -14.79 4.35 24.93
C MET A 166 -15.23 5.81 25.09
N LYS A 167 -14.98 6.66 24.09
CA LYS A 167 -15.37 8.08 24.08
C LYS A 167 -16.75 8.33 23.47
N ASN A 168 -17.37 7.31 22.87
CA ASN A 168 -18.69 7.37 22.27
C ASN A 168 -19.65 6.50 23.07
#